data_AF-A0AAD4PJ29-F1
#
_entry.id   AF-A0AAD4PJ29-F1
#
_cell.length_a   1.000
_cell.length_b   1.000
_cell.length_c   1.000
_cell.angle_alpha   90.00
_cell.angle_beta   90.00
_cell.angle_gamma   90.00
#
_symmetry.space_group_name_H-M   'P 1'
#
loop_
_entity.id
_entity.type
_entity.pdbx_description
1 polymer ?
#
loop_
_entity_poly.entity_id
_entity_poly.type
_entity_poly.pdbx_seq_one_letter_code
_entity_poly.pdbx_strand_id
1 'polypeptide(L)'
;EYTMLDIMKEEPTKVTIRGLRRTFYPPVHHAPADNSPPDKKLQLQWVHGYRGIDARRNLWVLPTGELLYYVAAVAVLFDREEDAQRHYIGHTEDIMW
;
A
#
# COMPACT_ATOMS: atom_id res chain seq x y z
N GLU A 1 32.09 -25.42 -28.19
CA GLU A 1 32.27 -24.14 -27.46
C GLU A 1 30.93 -23.79 -26.82
N TYR A 2 30.87 -23.69 -25.49
CA TYR A 2 29.69 -23.16 -24.81
C TYR A 2 29.75 -21.65 -24.94
N THR A 3 28.74 -21.05 -25.58
CA THR A 3 28.70 -19.59 -25.69
C THR A 3 28.48 -19.00 -24.30
N MET A 4 29.08 -17.85 -24.00
CA MET A 4 28.91 -17.14 -22.71
C MET A 4 27.43 -16.91 -22.34
N LEU A 5 26.53 -16.94 -23.33
CA LEU A 5 25.07 -16.93 -23.20
C LEU A 5 24.51 -18.14 -22.44
N ASP A 6 25.10 -19.32 -22.56
CA ASP A 6 24.65 -20.53 -21.83
C ASP A 6 25.11 -20.53 -20.36
N ILE A 7 26.14 -19.77 -20.03
CA ILE A 7 26.65 -19.60 -18.65
C ILE A 7 25.83 -18.55 -17.87
N MET A 8 25.08 -17.69 -18.57
CA MET A 8 24.28 -16.60 -17.99
C MET A 8 22.77 -16.88 -17.94
N LYS A 9 22.30 -18.08 -18.28
CA LYS A 9 20.90 -18.45 -18.07
C LYS A 9 20.61 -18.56 -16.59
N GLU A 10 20.15 -17.46 -16.01
CA GLU A 10 19.65 -17.42 -14.64
C GLU A 10 18.58 -18.50 -14.44
N GLU A 11 18.67 -19.23 -13.33
CA GLU A 11 17.75 -20.32 -13.06
C GLU A 11 16.32 -19.79 -12.86
N PRO A 12 15.28 -20.53 -13.31
CA PRO A 12 13.90 -20.10 -13.10
C PRO A 12 13.55 -20.04 -11.62
N THR A 13 12.97 -18.91 -11.19
CA THR A 13 12.48 -18.72 -9.82
C THR A 13 11.26 -19.60 -9.56
N LYS A 14 11.34 -20.48 -8.55
CA LYS A 14 10.25 -21.38 -8.15
C LYS A 14 9.62 -20.87 -6.86
N VAL A 15 8.32 -20.56 -6.91
CA VAL A 15 7.57 -20.03 -5.76
C VAL A 15 6.41 -20.97 -5.44
N THR A 16 6.28 -21.36 -4.18
CA THR A 16 5.14 -22.14 -3.69
C THR A 16 4.17 -21.23 -2.97
N ILE A 17 2.96 -21.07 -3.50
CA ILE A 17 1.91 -20.22 -2.91
C ILE A 17 0.73 -21.12 -2.56
N ARG A 18 0.40 -21.23 -1.27
CA ARG A 18 -0.67 -22.09 -0.75
C ARG A 18 -0.54 -23.56 -1.23
N GLY A 19 0.69 -24.08 -1.23
CA GLY A 19 0.99 -25.44 -1.69
C GLY A 19 1.07 -25.62 -3.21
N LEU A 20 0.66 -24.62 -4.01
CA LEU A 20 0.80 -24.66 -5.46
C LEU A 20 2.18 -24.14 -5.89
N ARG A 21 2.97 -24.98 -6.55
CA ARG A 21 4.28 -24.59 -7.10
C ARG A 21 4.11 -23.89 -8.45
N ARG A 22 4.65 -22.67 -8.57
CA ARG A 22 4.76 -21.89 -9.81
C ARG A 22 6.22 -21.66 -10.17
N THR A 23 6.52 -21.63 -11.45
CA THR A 23 7.87 -21.41 -11.98
C THR A 23 7.86 -20.18 -12.89
N PHE A 24 8.77 -19.25 -12.64
CA PHE A 24 8.93 -18.00 -13.40
C PHE A 24 10.28 -18.01 -14.11
N TYR A 25 10.27 -17.83 -15.42
CA TYR A 25 11.48 -17.82 -16.24
C TYR A 25 11.91 -16.37 -16.49
N PRO A 26 13.15 -15.99 -16.16
CA PRO A 26 13.63 -14.64 -16.43
C PRO A 26 13.78 -14.40 -17.94
N PRO A 27 13.65 -13.15 -18.42
CA PRO A 27 14.04 -12.77 -19.77
C PRO A 27 15.51 -13.13 -20.06
N VAL A 28 15.87 -13.23 -21.34
CA VAL A 28 17.27 -13.50 -21.73
C VAL A 28 18.17 -12.27 -21.54
N HIS A 29 17.59 -11.08 -21.58
CA HIS A 29 18.28 -9.80 -21.42
C HIS A 29 17.57 -8.94 -20.38
N HIS A 30 18.14 -8.87 -19.18
CA HIS A 30 17.66 -8.03 -18.09
C HIS A 30 18.84 -7.55 -17.24
N ALA A 31 18.60 -6.48 -16.48
CA ALA A 31 19.56 -6.05 -15.48
C ALA A 31 19.69 -7.11 -14.37
N PRO A 32 20.86 -7.22 -13.71
CA PRO A 32 21.01 -8.06 -12.54
C PRO A 32 19.95 -7.75 -11.48
N ALA A 33 19.51 -8.77 -10.73
CA ALA A 33 18.56 -8.59 -9.66
C ALA A 33 19.13 -7.62 -8.60
N ASP A 34 18.38 -6.55 -8.32
CA ASP A 34 18.64 -5.64 -7.22
C ASP A 34 17.52 -5.78 -6.18
N ASN A 35 17.91 -6.16 -4.96
CA ASN A 35 17.01 -6.31 -3.81
C ASN A 35 17.11 -5.12 -2.85
N SER A 36 17.75 -4.02 -3.26
CA SER A 36 17.76 -2.78 -2.49
C SER A 36 16.33 -2.22 -2.37
N PRO A 37 16.01 -1.52 -1.25
CA PRO A 37 14.72 -0.86 -1.13
C PRO A 37 14.55 0.22 -2.21
N PRO A 38 13.33 0.44 -2.72
CA PRO A 38 13.08 1.55 -3.65
C PRO A 38 13.42 2.91 -3.03
N ASP A 39 13.94 3.83 -3.85
CA ASP A 39 14.26 5.21 -3.43
C ASP A 39 13.02 6.03 -3.03
N LYS A 40 11.83 5.58 -3.42
CA LYS A 40 10.56 6.27 -3.17
C LYS A 40 9.78 5.57 -2.06
N LYS A 41 9.11 6.40 -1.26
CA LYS A 41 8.19 5.94 -0.21
C LYS A 41 6.76 6.28 -0.61
N LEU A 42 5.83 5.44 -0.16
CA LEU A 42 4.41 5.72 -0.28
C LEU A 42 3.98 6.65 0.86
N GLN A 43 3.07 7.56 0.53
CA GLN A 43 2.39 8.43 1.48
C GLN A 43 0.89 8.36 1.21
N LEU A 44 0.09 8.22 2.26
CA LEU A 44 -1.36 8.27 2.13
C LEU A 44 -1.78 9.70 1.75
N GLN A 45 -2.42 9.82 0.59
CA GLN A 45 -2.92 11.10 0.08
C GLN A 45 -4.41 11.27 0.38
N TRP A 46 -5.21 10.21 0.19
CA TRP A 46 -6.65 10.29 0.30
C TRP A 46 -7.27 8.98 0.79
N VAL A 47 -8.30 9.10 1.61
CA VAL A 47 -9.19 8.00 2.00
C VAL A 47 -10.55 8.28 1.40
N HIS A 48 -11.02 7.36 0.55
CA HIS A 48 -12.34 7.43 -0.05
C HIS A 48 -13.37 6.68 0.81
N GLY A 49 -14.55 7.28 0.95
CA GLY A 49 -15.67 6.71 1.70
C GLY A 49 -15.82 7.29 3.10
N TYR A 50 -16.94 6.94 3.72
CA TYR A 50 -17.31 7.30 5.09
C TYR A 50 -18.03 6.11 5.72
N ARG A 51 -17.65 5.72 6.94
CA ARG A 51 -18.28 4.62 7.67
C ARG A 51 -19.61 5.08 8.28
N GLY A 52 -20.66 5.11 7.48
CA GLY A 52 -21.98 5.60 7.90
C GLY A 52 -23.03 4.53 8.23
N ILE A 53 -22.77 3.25 7.93
CA ILE A 53 -23.78 2.19 8.03
C ILE A 53 -23.87 1.61 9.45
N ASP A 54 -22.72 1.31 10.05
CA ASP A 54 -22.60 0.55 11.29
C ASP A 54 -21.92 1.35 12.43
N ALA A 55 -21.55 2.60 12.18
CA ALA A 55 -20.98 3.51 13.18
C ALA A 55 -21.95 4.67 13.48
N ARG A 56 -21.86 5.18 14.70
CA ARG A 56 -22.59 6.37 15.16
C ARG A 56 -21.60 7.28 15.87
N ARG A 57 -21.89 8.60 15.88
CA ARG A 57 -21.05 9.61 16.54
C ARG A 57 -19.59 9.52 16.09
N ASN A 58 -19.39 9.54 14.78
CA ASN A 58 -18.07 9.40 14.15
C ASN A 58 -17.79 10.48 13.10
N LEU A 59 -18.48 11.61 13.23
CA LEU A 59 -18.28 12.79 12.40
C LEU A 59 -18.34 14.02 13.31
N TRP A 60 -17.28 14.82 13.28
CA TRP A 60 -17.16 16.04 14.04
C TRP A 60 -16.61 17.16 13.16
N VAL A 61 -16.95 18.40 13.50
CA VAL A 61 -16.31 19.60 12.96
C VAL A 61 -15.37 20.11 14.02
N LEU A 62 -14.08 20.21 13.71
CA LEU A 62 -13.08 20.73 14.63
C LEU A 62 -13.11 22.27 14.69
N PRO A 63 -12.58 22.91 15.74
CA PRO A 63 -12.45 24.37 15.79
C PRO A 63 -11.63 24.96 14.63
N THR A 64 -10.79 24.15 13.97
CA THR A 64 -10.05 24.49 12.76
C THR A 64 -10.92 24.56 11.51
N GLY A 65 -12.16 24.05 11.55
CA GLY A 65 -13.04 23.90 10.39
C GLY A 65 -12.94 22.54 9.70
N GLU A 66 -11.91 21.74 10.01
CA GLU A 66 -11.71 20.40 9.44
C GLU A 66 -12.83 19.42 9.88
N LEU A 67 -13.25 18.55 8.97
CA LEU A 67 -14.13 17.41 9.28
C LEU A 67 -13.30 16.24 9.79
N LEU A 68 -13.53 15.84 11.05
CA LEU A 68 -12.95 14.63 11.62
C LEU A 68 -13.93 13.46 11.49
N TYR A 69 -13.50 12.38 10.86
CA TYR A 69 -14.21 11.11 10.82
C TYR A 69 -13.22 9.95 10.69
N TYR A 70 -13.70 8.71 10.68
CA TYR A 70 -12.83 7.54 10.50
C TYR A 70 -13.38 6.51 9.51
N VAL A 71 -12.46 5.82 8.85
CA VAL A 71 -12.71 4.70 7.92
C VAL A 71 -11.62 3.65 8.16
N ALA A 72 -12.01 2.39 8.36
CA ALA A 72 -11.10 1.32 8.79
C ALA A 72 -10.26 1.76 10.00
N ALA A 73 -8.94 1.59 9.95
CA ALA A 73 -7.99 1.98 10.99
C ALA A 73 -7.49 3.44 10.90
N VAL A 74 -8.10 4.28 10.06
CA VAL A 74 -7.60 5.64 9.77
C VAL A 74 -8.58 6.69 10.25
N ALA A 75 -8.11 7.63 11.06
CA ALA A 75 -8.83 8.87 11.33
C ALA A 75 -8.44 9.93 10.29
N VAL A 76 -9.44 10.52 9.65
CA VAL A 76 -9.33 11.48 8.56
C VAL A 76 -9.72 12.86 9.10
N LEU A 77 -8.83 13.83 8.91
CA LEU A 77 -9.10 15.25 9.08
C LEU A 77 -9.17 15.86 7.69
N PHE A 78 -10.37 16.17 7.23
CA PHE A 78 -10.62 16.70 5.90
C PHE A 78 -10.86 18.20 5.95
N ASP A 79 -9.96 18.95 5.35
CA ASP A 79 -10.12 20.38 5.08
C ASP A 79 -10.85 20.56 3.75
N ARG A 80 -12.05 21.15 3.82
CA ARG A 80 -12.91 21.35 2.64
C ARG A 80 -12.53 22.58 1.83
N GLU A 81 -11.85 23.55 2.43
CA GLU A 81 -11.46 24.79 1.75
C GLU A 81 -10.22 24.52 0.88
N GLU A 82 -9.26 23.80 1.44
CA GLU A 82 -8.00 23.41 0.77
C GLU A 82 -8.12 22.10 -0.04
N ASP A 83 -9.27 21.43 0.02
CA ASP A 83 -9.52 20.11 -0.58
C ASP A 83 -8.40 19.10 -0.27
N ALA A 84 -8.04 19.02 1.02
CA ALA A 84 -6.88 18.28 1.49
C ALA A 84 -7.22 17.41 2.70
N GLN A 85 -6.58 16.25 2.80
CA GLN A 85 -6.72 15.36 3.95
C GLN A 85 -5.41 15.21 4.71
N ARG A 86 -5.54 15.21 6.03
CA ARG A 86 -4.52 14.72 6.96
C ARG A 86 -5.04 13.47 7.65
N HIS A 87 -4.13 12.56 7.99
CA HIS A 87 -4.49 11.25 8.50
C HIS A 87 -3.75 10.95 9.79
N TYR A 88 -4.48 10.41 10.77
CA TYR A 88 -3.88 9.71 11.90
C TYR A 88 -3.97 8.21 11.65
N ILE A 89 -2.81 7.56 11.55
CA ILE A 89 -2.63 6.15 11.17
C ILE A 89 -2.06 5.29 12.31
N GLY A 90 -2.28 5.71 13.57
CA GLY A 90 -1.74 5.03 14.74
C GLY A 90 -2.49 3.75 15.15
N HIS A 91 -3.71 3.55 14.65
CA HIS A 91 -4.48 2.33 14.95
C HIS A 91 -4.02 1.18 14.04
N THR A 92 -3.95 -0.02 14.61
CA THR A 92 -3.62 -1.25 13.88
C THR A 92 -4.85 -2.05 13.45
N GLU A 93 -6.03 -1.65 13.92
CA GLU A 93 -7.34 -2.27 13.63
C GLU A 93 -8.41 -1.19 13.44
N ASP A 94 -9.61 -1.60 13.03
CA ASP A 94 -10.73 -0.69 12.79
C ASP A 94 -11.06 0.18 14.01
N ILE A 95 -11.28 1.48 13.77
CA ILE A 95 -11.73 2.42 14.79
C ILE A 95 -13.21 2.16 15.08
N MET A 96 -13.54 1.89 16.34
CA MET A 96 -14.86 1.39 16.78
C MET A 96 -15.55 2.25 17.86
N TRP A 97 -14.84 3.19 18.50
CA TRP A 97 -15.33 3.96 19.66
C TRP A 97 -15.35 5.46 19.42
#